data_AF-T0RHA5-F1
#
_entry.id   AF-T0RHA5-F1
#
_cell.length_a   1.000
_cell.length_b   1.000
_cell.length_c   1.000
_cell.angle_alpha   90.00
_cell.angle_beta   90.00
_cell.angle_gamma   90.00
#
_symmetry.space_group_name_H-M   'P 1'
#
loop_
_entity.id
_entity.type
_entity.pdbx_description
1 polymer ?
#
loop_
_entity_poly.entity_id
_entity_poly.type
_entity_poly.pdbx_seq_one_letter_code
_entity_poly.pdbx_strand_id
1 'polypeptide(L)'
;MASTPCPYAAAGAKVLVADDTCPEGGVCVVNSKCKVVGRFNDTFDTFRNLSAIGRFDKYTRAALTVGDSASVDLRLMELSPSVRWLEFQNIGALDLARAKPLLSVTKLWMENVSLAPLPPTIAWSPNLFDLSLSNCSLSHIPPNLPPGMGSLWLGKNSITSLANLPSNLTLLVLGGNSLTEIIDVD
;
A
#
# COMPACT_ATOMS: atom_id res chain seq x y z
N MET A 1 -19.36 -4.49 -33.32
CA MET A 1 -18.88 -3.69 -32.17
C MET A 1 -17.63 -4.37 -31.63
N ALA A 2 -16.49 -3.69 -31.61
CA ALA A 2 -15.25 -4.25 -31.05
C ALA A 2 -15.38 -4.33 -29.53
N SER A 3 -15.09 -5.50 -28.94
CA SER A 3 -15.00 -5.63 -27.49
C SER A 3 -13.86 -4.77 -26.96
N THR A 4 -14.13 -3.91 -25.97
CA THR A 4 -13.08 -3.13 -25.30
C THR A 4 -12.00 -4.08 -24.75
N PRO A 5 -10.70 -3.88 -25.08
CA PRO A 5 -9.62 -4.68 -24.55
C PRO A 5 -9.58 -4.63 -23.01
N CYS A 6 -9.25 -5.75 -22.37
CA CYS A 6 -9.15 -5.79 -20.92
C CYS A 6 -8.01 -4.87 -20.42
N PRO A 7 -8.27 -3.85 -19.58
CA PRO A 7 -7.22 -2.96 -19.07
C PRO A 7 -6.18 -3.69 -18.21
N TYR A 8 -6.52 -4.88 -17.71
CA TYR A 8 -5.68 -5.68 -16.82
C TYR A 8 -4.91 -6.81 -17.51
N ALA A 9 -4.82 -6.79 -18.85
CA ALA A 9 -4.21 -7.87 -19.62
C ALA A 9 -2.75 -8.22 -19.21
N ALA A 10 -2.00 -7.23 -18.72
CA ALA A 10 -0.60 -7.39 -18.29
C ALA A 10 -0.42 -7.51 -16.76
N ALA A 11 -1.50 -7.53 -15.98
CA ALA A 11 -1.46 -7.44 -14.50
C ALA A 11 -1.60 -8.81 -13.78
N GLY A 12 -1.52 -9.90 -14.55
CA GLY A 12 -1.58 -11.26 -14.03
C GLY A 12 -2.99 -11.83 -13.98
N ALA A 13 -3.12 -12.96 -13.26
CA ALA A 13 -4.34 -13.77 -13.26
C ALA A 13 -5.35 -13.39 -12.17
N LYS A 14 -4.95 -12.62 -11.15
CA LYS A 14 -5.78 -12.30 -9.99
C LYS A 14 -5.69 -10.82 -9.64
N VAL A 15 -6.38 -10.01 -10.43
CA VAL A 15 -6.43 -8.56 -10.26
C VAL A 15 -7.67 -8.20 -9.46
N LEU A 16 -7.47 -7.60 -8.30
CA LEU A 16 -8.57 -7.10 -7.47
C LEU A 16 -9.08 -5.79 -8.06
N VAL A 17 -10.40 -5.68 -8.26
CA VAL A 17 -11.04 -4.54 -8.93
C VAL A 17 -12.39 -4.21 -8.28
N ALA A 18 -12.77 -2.95 -8.36
CA ALA A 18 -14.10 -2.45 -8.04
C ALA A 18 -14.51 -1.40 -9.08
N ASP A 19 -14.49 -1.78 -10.35
CA ASP A 19 -14.78 -0.92 -11.50
C ASP A 19 -15.83 -1.57 -12.44
N ASP A 20 -15.97 -1.09 -13.68
CA ASP A 20 -16.89 -1.66 -14.69
C ASP A 20 -16.54 -3.08 -15.14
N THR A 21 -15.33 -3.57 -14.89
CA THR A 21 -14.98 -4.98 -15.11
C THR A 21 -15.60 -5.90 -14.04
N CYS A 22 -16.25 -5.31 -13.03
CA CYS A 22 -17.01 -5.97 -11.98
C CYS A 22 -18.53 -5.70 -12.11
N PRO A 23 -19.26 -6.37 -13.02
CA PRO A 23 -20.60 -5.92 -13.46
C PRO A 23 -21.74 -6.11 -12.44
N GLU A 24 -21.61 -7.02 -11.47
CA GLU A 24 -22.63 -7.22 -10.41
C GLU A 24 -22.40 -6.30 -9.19
N GLY A 25 -21.50 -5.32 -9.32
CA GLY A 25 -21.12 -4.41 -8.24
C GLY A 25 -20.20 -5.05 -7.20
N GLY A 26 -19.83 -4.24 -6.20
CA GLY A 26 -18.92 -4.64 -5.13
C GLY A 26 -17.48 -4.77 -5.59
N VAL A 27 -16.78 -5.76 -5.04
CA VAL A 27 -15.37 -6.05 -5.31
C VAL A 27 -15.26 -7.45 -5.90
N CYS A 28 -14.44 -7.60 -6.94
CA CYS A 28 -14.17 -8.91 -7.52
C CYS A 28 -12.72 -9.06 -7.96
N VAL A 29 -12.36 -10.30 -8.26
CA VAL A 29 -11.10 -10.65 -8.88
C VAL A 29 -11.34 -10.96 -10.35
N VAL A 30 -10.58 -10.32 -11.23
CA VAL A 30 -10.60 -10.60 -12.66
C VAL A 30 -9.24 -11.14 -13.13
N ASN A 31 -9.26 -11.94 -14.19
CA ASN A 31 -8.04 -12.37 -14.87
C ASN A 31 -7.63 -11.41 -16.00
N SER A 32 -6.56 -11.75 -16.72
CA SER A 32 -6.04 -10.95 -17.85
C SER A 32 -7.00 -10.80 -19.05
N LYS A 33 -8.14 -11.51 -19.05
CA LYS A 33 -9.22 -11.36 -20.03
C LYS A 33 -10.44 -10.63 -19.46
N CYS A 34 -10.31 -10.05 -18.26
CA CYS A 34 -11.39 -9.40 -17.51
C CYS A 34 -12.56 -10.35 -17.20
N LYS A 35 -12.31 -11.67 -17.19
CA LYS A 35 -13.28 -12.63 -16.69
C LYS A 35 -13.22 -12.62 -15.18
N VAL A 36 -14.37 -12.45 -14.53
CA VAL A 36 -14.52 -12.59 -13.08
C VAL A 36 -14.19 -14.03 -12.68
N VAL A 37 -13.23 -14.18 -11.76
CA VAL A 37 -12.77 -15.46 -11.20
C VAL A 37 -13.01 -15.58 -9.70
N GLY A 38 -13.48 -14.50 -9.06
CA GLY A 38 -13.88 -14.48 -7.66
C GLY A 38 -14.69 -13.22 -7.37
N ARG A 39 -15.61 -13.30 -6.41
CA ARG A 39 -16.42 -12.16 -5.94
C ARG A 39 -16.35 -12.08 -4.43
N PHE A 40 -16.42 -10.86 -3.92
CA PHE A 40 -16.54 -10.58 -2.50
C PHE A 40 -17.82 -9.77 -2.27
N ASN A 41 -18.36 -9.88 -1.06
CA ASN A 41 -19.42 -8.99 -0.65
C ASN A 41 -18.87 -7.56 -0.43
N ASP A 42 -19.77 -6.63 -0.21
CA ASP A 42 -19.50 -5.23 0.07
C ASP A 42 -19.01 -4.97 1.51
N THR A 43 -19.03 -5.97 2.39
CA THR A 43 -18.55 -5.88 3.77
C THR A 43 -17.14 -6.42 3.98
N PHE A 44 -16.47 -6.86 2.92
CA PHE A 44 -15.07 -7.29 2.97
C PHE A 44 -14.13 -6.15 2.60
N ASP A 45 -13.05 -6.02 3.35
CA ASP A 45 -11.95 -5.07 3.12
C ASP A 45 -10.62 -5.78 3.02
N THR A 46 -10.55 -7.05 3.42
CA THR A 46 -9.35 -7.87 3.42
C THR A 46 -9.37 -8.87 2.26
N PHE A 47 -8.36 -8.79 1.41
CA PHE A 47 -8.24 -9.60 0.20
C PHE A 47 -6.87 -10.27 0.14
N ARG A 48 -6.81 -11.51 -0.33
CA ARG A 48 -5.61 -12.35 -0.28
C ARG A 48 -5.33 -13.02 -1.62
N ASN A 49 -4.09 -13.49 -1.79
CA ASN A 49 -3.68 -14.26 -2.97
C ASN A 49 -3.94 -13.50 -4.28
N LEU A 50 -3.44 -12.27 -4.35
CA LEU A 50 -3.61 -11.35 -5.48
C LEU A 50 -2.31 -11.20 -6.25
N SER A 51 -2.42 -10.83 -7.53
CA SER A 51 -1.27 -10.45 -8.36
C SER A 51 -1.16 -8.94 -8.55
N ALA A 52 -2.28 -8.22 -8.49
CA ALA A 52 -2.32 -6.78 -8.70
C ALA A 52 -3.60 -6.15 -8.09
N ILE A 53 -3.56 -4.83 -7.93
CA ILE A 53 -4.72 -4.00 -7.62
C ILE A 53 -5.01 -3.13 -8.84
N GLY A 54 -6.26 -3.16 -9.31
CA GLY A 54 -6.73 -2.34 -10.42
C GLY A 54 -7.46 -1.09 -9.95
N ARG A 55 -8.47 -0.70 -10.71
CA ARG A 55 -9.30 0.48 -10.43
C ARG A 55 -10.37 0.16 -9.39
N PHE A 56 -10.56 1.10 -8.48
CA PHE A 56 -11.42 0.98 -7.31
C PHE A 56 -12.52 2.04 -7.28
N ASP A 57 -12.91 2.62 -8.41
CA ASP A 57 -13.87 3.74 -8.50
C ASP A 57 -15.23 3.48 -7.83
N LYS A 58 -15.67 2.23 -7.71
CA LYS A 58 -16.91 1.83 -7.04
C LYS A 58 -16.71 1.35 -5.60
N TYR A 59 -15.48 1.34 -5.10
CA TYR A 59 -15.18 0.96 -3.72
C TYR A 59 -15.59 2.07 -2.75
N THR A 60 -16.37 1.72 -1.74
CA THR A 60 -16.98 2.70 -0.81
C THR A 60 -16.42 2.64 0.59
N ARG A 61 -15.61 1.64 0.94
CA ARG A 61 -15.12 1.46 2.31
C ARG A 61 -13.88 2.31 2.58
N ALA A 62 -13.73 2.69 3.84
CA ALA A 62 -12.58 3.46 4.29
C ALA A 62 -11.30 2.62 4.39
N ALA A 63 -11.42 1.32 4.68
CA ALA A 63 -10.29 0.41 4.83
C ALA A 63 -10.14 -0.50 3.61
N LEU A 64 -8.90 -0.75 3.19
CA LEU A 64 -8.52 -1.74 2.18
C LEU A 64 -7.25 -2.44 2.66
N THR A 65 -7.35 -3.74 2.90
CA THR A 65 -6.25 -4.60 3.36
C THR A 65 -5.95 -5.65 2.29
N VAL A 66 -4.70 -5.72 1.86
CA VAL A 66 -4.20 -6.74 0.92
C VAL A 66 -3.17 -7.62 1.63
N GLY A 67 -3.50 -8.89 1.78
CA GLY A 67 -2.73 -9.86 2.56
C GLY A 67 -2.18 -11.02 1.72
N ASP A 68 -1.26 -11.77 2.30
CA ASP A 68 -0.91 -13.15 1.94
C ASP A 68 -0.75 -13.35 0.42
N SER A 69 0.12 -12.55 -0.19
CA SER A 69 0.33 -12.53 -1.64
C SER A 69 1.82 -12.56 -1.95
N ALA A 70 2.21 -13.39 -2.92
CA ALA A 70 3.61 -13.53 -3.30
C ALA A 70 4.20 -12.21 -3.83
N SER A 71 3.42 -11.45 -4.60
CA SER A 71 3.76 -10.13 -5.10
C SER A 71 2.50 -9.38 -5.49
N VAL A 72 2.47 -8.05 -5.33
CA VAL A 72 1.32 -7.23 -5.76
C VAL A 72 1.81 -6.09 -6.65
N ASP A 73 1.36 -6.05 -7.90
CA ASP A 73 1.64 -4.95 -8.82
C ASP A 73 0.68 -3.78 -8.58
N LEU A 74 1.25 -2.60 -8.31
CA LEU A 74 0.53 -1.37 -8.00
C LEU A 74 0.38 -0.41 -9.18
N ARG A 75 0.95 -0.72 -10.37
CA ARG A 75 0.94 0.20 -11.53
C ARG A 75 -0.46 0.63 -11.97
N LEU A 76 -1.42 -0.28 -11.87
CA LEU A 76 -2.80 -0.06 -12.31
C LEU A 76 -3.71 0.35 -11.16
N MET A 77 -3.16 0.50 -9.95
CA MET A 77 -3.93 0.82 -8.76
C MET A 77 -4.44 2.26 -8.85
N GLU A 78 -5.76 2.40 -8.79
CA GLU A 78 -6.45 3.68 -8.68
C GLU A 78 -7.46 3.58 -7.55
N LEU A 79 -7.10 4.10 -6.38
CA LEU A 79 -7.95 4.03 -5.19
C LEU A 79 -9.12 5.02 -5.29
N SER A 80 -10.27 4.60 -4.77
CA SER A 80 -11.39 5.52 -4.54
C SER A 80 -11.02 6.58 -3.51
N PRO A 81 -11.57 7.81 -3.63
CA PRO A 81 -11.52 8.81 -2.59
C PRO A 81 -12.18 8.39 -1.28
N SER A 82 -12.82 7.22 -1.17
CA SER A 82 -13.30 6.66 0.10
C SER A 82 -12.18 6.04 0.94
N VAL A 83 -11.14 5.47 0.30
CA VAL A 83 -10.06 4.75 0.98
C VAL A 83 -9.22 5.73 1.79
N ARG A 84 -9.19 5.56 3.11
CA ARG A 84 -8.42 6.33 4.09
C ARG A 84 -7.35 5.48 4.76
N TRP A 85 -7.62 4.19 4.93
CA TRP A 85 -6.70 3.21 5.50
C TRP A 85 -6.35 2.19 4.42
N LEU A 86 -5.08 2.18 4.02
CA LEU A 86 -4.51 1.16 3.13
C LEU A 86 -3.54 0.29 3.92
N GLU A 87 -3.69 -1.01 3.81
CA GLU A 87 -2.87 -1.97 4.53
C GLU A 87 -2.35 -3.09 3.64
N PHE A 88 -1.09 -3.47 3.84
CA PHE A 88 -0.45 -4.61 3.21
C PHE A 88 0.13 -5.55 4.28
N GLN A 89 -0.19 -6.84 4.20
CA GLN A 89 0.27 -7.84 5.16
C GLN A 89 0.87 -9.04 4.43
N ASN A 90 2.02 -9.55 4.87
CA ASN A 90 2.61 -10.78 4.33
C ASN A 90 2.76 -10.75 2.79
N ILE A 91 3.42 -9.71 2.28
CA ILE A 91 3.62 -9.52 0.84
C ILE A 91 5.08 -9.82 0.47
N GLY A 92 5.29 -10.81 -0.39
CA GLY A 92 6.63 -11.28 -0.77
C GLY A 92 7.41 -10.32 -1.68
N ALA A 93 6.73 -9.40 -2.38
CA ALA A 93 7.34 -8.31 -3.14
C ALA A 93 6.33 -7.18 -3.39
N LEU A 94 6.70 -5.94 -3.03
CA LEU A 94 5.88 -4.75 -3.25
C LEU A 94 6.76 -3.55 -3.61
N ASP A 95 6.40 -2.81 -4.67
CA ASP A 95 7.10 -1.59 -5.06
C ASP A 95 6.14 -0.40 -5.03
N LEU A 96 6.23 0.39 -3.95
CA LEU A 96 5.43 1.59 -3.75
C LEU A 96 5.73 2.69 -4.76
N ALA A 97 6.95 2.76 -5.33
CA ALA A 97 7.31 3.82 -6.27
C ALA A 97 6.57 3.71 -7.60
N ARG A 98 5.93 2.56 -7.87
CA ARG A 98 5.13 2.30 -9.06
C ARG A 98 3.66 2.64 -8.88
N ALA A 99 3.23 2.93 -7.64
CA ALA A 99 1.87 3.33 -7.36
C ALA A 99 1.63 4.76 -7.88
N LYS A 100 0.38 5.01 -8.30
CA LYS A 100 -0.10 6.38 -8.49
C LYS A 100 -0.20 7.09 -7.12
N PRO A 101 -0.19 8.43 -7.08
CA PRO A 101 -0.31 9.18 -5.83
C PRO A 101 -1.53 8.76 -4.99
N LEU A 102 -1.30 8.41 -3.73
CA LEU A 102 -2.32 7.88 -2.81
C LEU A 102 -3.07 9.00 -2.09
N LEU A 103 -3.57 10.00 -2.83
CA LEU A 103 -4.02 11.30 -2.30
C LEU A 103 -5.09 11.23 -1.18
N SER A 104 -5.86 10.14 -1.14
CA SER A 104 -6.94 9.91 -0.17
C SER A 104 -6.48 9.23 1.12
N VAL A 105 -5.30 8.60 1.13
CA VAL A 105 -4.84 7.75 2.24
C VAL A 105 -4.33 8.62 3.39
N THR A 106 -4.84 8.36 4.59
CA THR A 106 -4.41 8.99 5.85
C THR A 106 -3.67 8.01 6.76
N LYS A 107 -3.88 6.70 6.56
CA LYS A 107 -3.18 5.62 7.26
C LYS A 107 -2.63 4.62 6.27
N LEU A 108 -1.33 4.38 6.31
CA LEU A 108 -0.66 3.37 5.48
C LEU A 108 0.09 2.39 6.37
N TRP A 109 -0.37 1.15 6.40
CA TRP A 109 0.20 0.10 7.24
C TRP A 109 0.80 -1.01 6.39
N MET A 110 2.00 -1.43 6.73
CA MET A 110 2.70 -2.54 6.12
C MET A 110 3.31 -3.39 7.21
N GLU A 111 2.96 -4.67 7.21
CA GLU A 111 3.52 -5.66 8.11
C GLU A 111 4.05 -6.84 7.32
N ASN A 112 5.32 -7.17 7.52
CA ASN A 112 5.94 -8.33 6.86
C ASN A 112 5.86 -8.22 5.33
N VAL A 113 6.35 -7.10 4.80
CA VAL A 113 6.33 -6.77 3.37
C VAL A 113 7.76 -6.63 2.87
N SER A 114 8.14 -7.41 1.86
CA SER A 114 9.43 -7.19 1.17
C SER A 114 9.30 -5.99 0.23
N LEU A 115 9.55 -4.80 0.77
CA LEU A 115 9.53 -3.56 0.01
C LEU A 115 10.73 -3.46 -0.93
N ALA A 116 10.49 -3.05 -2.17
CA ALA A 116 11.54 -2.51 -3.03
C ALA A 116 12.14 -1.25 -2.38
N PRO A 117 13.43 -0.93 -2.66
CA PRO A 117 14.05 0.28 -2.13
C PRO A 117 13.23 1.53 -2.43
N LEU A 118 12.91 2.30 -1.40
CA LEU A 118 12.15 3.55 -1.56
C LEU A 118 13.07 4.62 -2.18
N PRO A 119 12.74 5.17 -3.36
CA PRO A 119 13.59 6.17 -3.99
C PRO A 119 13.52 7.50 -3.23
N PRO A 120 14.55 8.37 -3.35
CA PRO A 120 14.51 9.73 -2.83
C PRO A 120 13.39 10.61 -3.40
N THR A 121 12.71 10.16 -4.45
CA THR A 121 11.57 10.84 -5.10
C THR A 121 10.23 10.25 -4.69
N ILE A 122 10.18 9.34 -3.70
CA ILE A 122 8.93 8.74 -3.25
C ILE A 122 7.95 9.84 -2.83
N ALA A 123 6.75 9.78 -3.39
CA ALA A 123 5.67 10.71 -3.10
C ALA A 123 4.68 10.06 -2.14
N TRP A 124 4.69 10.52 -0.89
CA TRP A 124 3.71 10.11 0.11
C TRP A 124 2.38 10.83 -0.11
N SER A 125 1.30 10.28 0.45
CA SER A 125 0.04 11.02 0.53
C SER A 125 0.26 12.31 1.33
N PRO A 126 -0.20 13.48 0.84
CA PRO A 126 -0.11 14.74 1.59
C PRO A 126 -0.96 14.72 2.86
N ASN A 127 -1.93 13.81 2.95
CA ASN A 127 -2.83 13.66 4.09
C ASN A 127 -2.40 12.52 5.04
N LEU A 128 -1.23 11.91 4.83
CA LEU A 128 -0.75 10.80 5.65
C LEU A 128 -0.45 11.27 7.07
N PHE A 129 -1.14 10.68 8.03
CA PHE A 129 -1.00 10.98 9.47
C PHE A 129 -0.37 9.82 10.24
N ASP A 130 -0.74 8.58 9.89
CA ASP A 130 -0.23 7.35 10.50
C ASP A 130 0.52 6.51 9.45
N LEU A 131 1.80 6.22 9.68
CA LEU A 131 2.61 5.35 8.82
C LEU A 131 3.24 4.21 9.62
N SER A 132 2.90 2.97 9.28
CA SER A 132 3.56 1.77 9.82
C SER A 132 4.25 1.00 8.71
N LEU A 133 5.56 0.78 8.83
CA LEU A 133 6.38 -0.05 7.95
C LEU A 133 7.14 -1.07 8.80
N SER A 134 6.39 -1.98 9.44
CA SER A 134 6.95 -2.95 10.37
C SER A 134 7.43 -4.20 9.63
N ASN A 135 8.63 -4.69 9.96
CA ASN A 135 9.22 -5.84 9.29
C ASN A 135 9.22 -5.70 7.76
N CYS A 136 9.78 -4.58 7.28
CA CYS A 136 9.82 -4.21 5.86
C CYS A 136 11.25 -4.23 5.28
N SER A 137 12.21 -4.81 6.01
CA SER A 137 13.64 -4.85 5.65
C SER A 137 14.26 -3.47 5.42
N LEU A 138 13.77 -2.44 6.12
CA LEU A 138 14.31 -1.08 6.00
C LEU A 138 15.66 -0.97 6.72
N SER A 139 16.63 -0.33 6.09
CA SER A 139 17.91 0.03 6.72
C SER A 139 17.99 1.49 7.15
N HIS A 140 17.02 2.31 6.72
CA HIS A 140 16.97 3.75 6.98
C HIS A 140 15.50 4.18 7.11
N ILE A 141 15.25 5.29 7.80
CA ILE A 141 13.94 5.94 7.80
C ILE A 141 13.65 6.45 6.37
N PRO A 142 12.42 6.24 5.83
CA PRO A 142 12.10 6.69 4.48
C PRO A 142 12.28 8.20 4.27
N PRO A 143 12.71 8.64 3.09
CA PRO A 143 12.85 10.06 2.79
C PRO A 143 11.47 10.72 2.56
N ASN A 144 11.45 12.06 2.67
CA ASN A 144 10.32 12.93 2.36
C ASN A 144 9.01 12.62 3.11
N LEU A 145 9.09 12.10 4.34
CA LEU A 145 7.90 11.88 5.14
C LEU A 145 7.10 13.19 5.31
N PRO A 146 5.77 13.16 5.14
CA PRO A 146 4.94 14.35 5.28
C PRO A 146 5.15 15.07 6.62
N PRO A 147 5.34 16.41 6.64
CA PRO A 147 5.61 17.15 7.86
C PRO A 147 4.42 17.17 8.83
N GLY A 148 3.21 16.87 8.37
CA GLY A 148 1.99 16.79 9.19
C GLY A 148 1.74 15.43 9.85
N MET A 149 2.67 14.49 9.75
CA MET A 149 2.53 13.15 10.32
C MET A 149 2.56 13.18 11.86
N GLY A 150 1.65 12.46 12.50
CA GLY A 150 1.62 12.33 13.96
C GLY A 150 2.33 11.08 14.47
N SER A 151 2.22 9.97 13.73
CA SER A 151 2.65 8.67 14.22
C SER A 151 3.45 7.87 13.20
N LEU A 152 4.61 7.36 13.62
CA LEU A 152 5.52 6.58 12.79
C LEU A 152 5.94 5.29 13.50
N TRP A 153 5.62 4.14 12.90
CA TRP A 153 6.01 2.82 13.39
C TRP A 153 6.95 2.15 12.38
N LEU A 154 8.18 1.87 12.81
CA LEU A 154 9.25 1.28 12.00
C LEU A 154 9.85 0.06 12.69
N GLY A 155 9.06 -0.66 13.49
CA GLY A 155 9.55 -1.79 14.27
C GLY A 155 10.03 -2.97 13.42
N LYS A 156 10.92 -3.78 13.99
CA LYS A 156 11.48 -5.00 13.36
C LYS A 156 12.14 -4.75 12.01
N ASN A 157 12.93 -3.69 11.90
CA ASN A 157 13.73 -3.38 10.71
C ASN A 157 15.24 -3.45 11.06
N SER A 158 16.10 -2.89 10.21
CA SER A 158 17.55 -2.80 10.41
C SER A 158 18.03 -1.35 10.39
N ILE A 159 17.22 -0.42 10.88
CA ILE A 159 17.54 1.01 10.91
C ILE A 159 18.68 1.26 11.89
N THR A 160 19.69 2.02 11.46
CA THR A 160 20.89 2.36 12.24
C THR A 160 21.02 3.84 12.57
N SER A 161 20.20 4.72 11.99
CA SER A 161 20.19 6.16 12.29
C SER A 161 18.79 6.76 12.26
N LEU A 162 18.62 7.92 12.90
CA LEU A 162 17.34 8.65 13.01
C LEU A 162 17.22 9.82 12.03
N ALA A 163 18.03 9.85 10.98
CA ALA A 163 17.92 10.87 9.95
C ALA A 163 16.53 10.82 9.27
N ASN A 164 16.04 11.96 8.79
CA ASN A 164 14.75 12.11 8.08
C ASN A 164 13.48 11.97 8.94
N LEU A 165 13.57 12.11 10.26
CA LEU A 165 12.36 12.20 11.08
C LEU A 165 11.58 13.51 10.78
N PRO A 166 10.26 13.44 10.60
CA PRO A 166 9.43 14.64 10.53
C PRO A 166 9.34 15.31 11.92
N SER A 167 9.34 16.65 11.94
CA SER A 167 9.45 17.45 13.16
C SER A 167 8.21 17.44 14.07
N ASN A 168 7.05 16.98 13.58
CA ASN A 168 5.78 17.03 14.30
C ASN A 168 5.32 15.67 14.86
N LEU A 169 6.19 14.66 14.89
CA LEU A 169 5.84 13.34 15.43
C LEU A 169 5.50 13.42 16.92
N THR A 170 4.38 12.83 17.29
CA THR A 170 3.96 12.64 18.68
C THR A 170 4.18 11.19 19.13
N LEU A 171 4.33 10.26 18.18
CA LEU A 171 4.61 8.86 18.42
C LEU A 171 5.65 8.32 17.43
N LEU A 172 6.72 7.75 17.97
CA LEU A 172 7.76 7.05 17.22
C LEU A 172 8.02 5.67 17.83
N VAL A 173 7.86 4.60 17.04
CA VAL A 173 8.10 3.23 17.47
C VAL A 173 9.20 2.59 16.63
N LEU A 174 10.32 2.26 17.28
CA LEU A 174 11.54 1.73 16.64
C LEU A 174 11.98 0.36 17.18
N GLY A 175 11.14 -0.31 18.00
CA GLY A 175 11.50 -1.57 18.63
C GLY A 175 11.96 -2.64 17.62
N GLY A 176 13.09 -3.31 17.89
CA GLY A 176 13.64 -4.33 16.99
C GLY A 176 14.39 -3.75 15.78
N ASN A 177 15.05 -2.61 15.92
CA ASN A 177 16.03 -2.08 14.96
C ASN A 177 17.47 -2.29 15.43
N SER A 178 18.44 -1.78 14.67
CA SER A 178 19.89 -1.90 14.92
C SER A 178 20.51 -0.57 15.36
N LEU A 179 19.76 0.26 16.07
CA LEU A 179 20.21 1.52 16.63
C LEU A 179 21.20 1.26 17.77
N THR A 180 22.43 1.76 17.64
CA THR A 180 23.48 1.66 18.67
C THR A 180 23.67 2.95 19.46
N GLU A 181 23.25 4.07 18.88
CA GLU A 181 23.33 5.40 19.47
C GLU A 181 22.13 6.24 19.03
N ILE A 182 21.81 7.25 19.83
CA ILE A 182 20.85 8.29 19.48
C ILE A 182 21.68 9.56 19.39
N ILE A 183 22.09 9.89 18.17
CA ILE A 183 22.72 11.18 17.89
C ILE A 183 21.59 12.15 17.59
N ASP A 184 21.61 13.27 18.31
CA ASP A 184 20.76 14.42 18.04
C ASP A 184 21.05 14.92 16.62
N VAL A 185 20.04 14.90 15.74
CA VAL A 185 20.17 15.28 14.32
C VAL A 185 19.56 16.66 14.05
N ASP A 186 19.42 17.47 15.10
CA ASP A 186 18.96 18.86 15.04
C ASP A 186 20.08 19.85 14.67
#